data_AF-A0A7X6THY7-F1
#
_entry.id   AF-A0A7X6THY7-F1
#
_cell.length_a   1.000
_cell.length_b   1.000
_cell.length_c   1.000
_cell.angle_alpha   90.00
_cell.angle_beta   90.00
_cell.angle_gamma   90.00
#
_symmetry.space_group_name_H-M   'P 1'
#
loop_
_entity.id
_entity.type
_entity.pdbx_description
1 polymer ?
#
loop_
_entity_poly.entity_id
_entity_poly.type
_entity_poly.pdbx_seq_one_letter_code
_entity_poly.pdbx_strand_id
1 'polypeptide(L)'
;MPYRDAIFVVTEERACPIYNVGEEFKVEKMGLSVPEAKPVCLMMVRELMQAVSERKSFERLTQHGVQRVKFECGGCTGLIRFEFKRDKGFATLQMKLLAAAEQRARMRHLDRFYDTLRGLDIFEPLDEDSLRDLTGQLQLKEYPANKIVLKKGDPGTHLHILLEGRVAVIGDEGQTLSEMGVGDIFGEMSLLSGEPVTTSIHSRERTRLAALSSKDFKHTLNKYPVLQVFFYRMLVERAQANTLRAGTISSGMTGRLADINAVELFQLINSSQKSGRVRLVFEDGKGEVAFNEGELVRADCGPLTGKEAFFAVLARGEGSFTYTSGLTAEELALPVIGGFMGLIMEGMRRLDEDQAGSG
;
A
#
# COMPACT_ATOMS: atom_id res chain seq x y z
N MET A 1 15.51 -24.25 -31.24
CA MET A 1 16.54 -23.23 -30.92
C MET A 1 16.89 -23.38 -29.44
N PRO A 2 18.16 -23.47 -29.01
CA PRO A 2 18.44 -23.74 -27.60
C PRO A 2 18.35 -22.43 -26.82
N TYR A 3 17.24 -22.26 -26.08
CA TYR A 3 17.13 -21.24 -25.04
C TYR A 3 18.11 -21.58 -23.91
N ARG A 4 18.76 -20.57 -23.32
CA ARG A 4 19.68 -20.77 -22.19
C ARG A 4 18.90 -20.62 -20.88
N ASP A 5 19.04 -21.61 -20.00
CA ASP A 5 18.63 -21.44 -18.61
C ASP A 5 19.43 -20.30 -17.98
N ALA A 6 18.74 -19.41 -17.27
CA ALA A 6 19.32 -18.15 -16.82
C ALA A 6 18.65 -17.67 -15.53
N ILE A 7 19.46 -17.11 -14.63
CA ILE A 7 18.97 -16.37 -13.47
C ILE A 7 19.30 -14.90 -13.70
N PHE A 8 18.34 -14.03 -13.46
CA PHE A 8 18.51 -12.58 -13.54
C PHE A 8 18.19 -11.99 -12.18
N VAL A 9 18.99 -11.04 -11.71
CA VAL A 9 18.76 -10.33 -10.45
C VAL A 9 18.58 -8.85 -10.74
N VAL A 10 17.60 -8.22 -10.11
CA VAL A 10 17.42 -6.77 -10.18
C VAL A 10 18.55 -6.09 -9.40
N THR A 11 19.37 -5.29 -10.07
CA THR A 11 20.52 -4.59 -9.49
C THR A 11 20.26 -3.10 -9.31
N GLU A 12 19.38 -2.52 -10.12
CA GLU A 12 18.94 -1.15 -9.97
C GLU A 12 17.45 -1.07 -10.30
N GLU A 13 16.75 -0.22 -9.58
CA GLU A 13 15.34 0.00 -9.78
C GLU A 13 15.04 1.49 -9.57
N ARG A 14 14.28 2.07 -10.50
CA ARG A 14 13.76 3.42 -10.44
C ARG A 14 12.30 3.38 -10.86
N ALA A 15 11.36 3.70 -9.97
CA ALA A 15 9.93 3.83 -10.27
C ALA A 15 9.25 2.62 -10.96
N CYS A 16 9.76 1.40 -10.78
CA CYS A 16 9.05 0.16 -11.07
C CYS A 16 7.93 -0.05 -10.03
N PRO A 17 6.68 -0.33 -10.45
CA PRO A 17 5.58 -0.57 -9.53
C PRO A 17 5.55 -1.99 -8.93
N ILE A 18 6.28 -2.94 -9.51
CA ILE A 18 6.13 -4.37 -9.21
C ILE A 18 7.33 -4.95 -8.45
N TYR A 19 8.54 -4.73 -8.97
CA TYR A 19 9.76 -5.43 -8.53
C TYR A 19 10.71 -4.53 -7.75
N ASN A 20 11.54 -5.14 -6.90
CA ASN A 20 12.52 -4.48 -6.05
C ASN A 20 13.96 -4.93 -6.36
N VAL A 21 14.95 -4.13 -5.95
CA VAL A 21 16.37 -4.52 -6.02
C VAL A 21 16.61 -5.77 -5.18
N GLY A 22 17.34 -6.74 -5.75
CA GLY A 22 17.68 -8.02 -5.13
C GLY A 22 16.71 -9.17 -5.47
N GLU A 23 15.58 -8.88 -6.10
CA GLU A 23 14.64 -9.91 -6.56
C GLU A 23 15.20 -10.68 -7.77
N GLU A 24 14.93 -11.99 -7.81
CA GLU A 24 15.48 -12.91 -8.82
C GLU A 24 14.38 -13.45 -9.74
N PHE A 25 14.70 -13.50 -11.04
CA PHE A 25 13.92 -14.15 -12.08
C PHE A 25 14.68 -15.36 -12.58
N LYS A 26 13.98 -16.47 -12.78
CA LYS A 26 14.60 -17.70 -13.25
C LYS A 26 13.92 -18.16 -14.54
N VAL A 27 14.69 -18.31 -15.61
CA VAL A 27 14.22 -18.89 -16.86
C VAL A 27 14.77 -20.31 -16.95
N GLU A 28 13.88 -21.30 -16.95
CA GLU A 28 14.22 -22.71 -17.10
C GLU A 28 13.26 -23.38 -18.09
N LYS A 29 13.77 -24.11 -19.09
CA LYS A 29 12.93 -24.87 -20.05
C LYS A 29 11.80 -24.03 -20.69
N MET A 30 12.06 -22.76 -21.03
CA MET A 30 11.09 -21.76 -21.52
C MET A 30 10.01 -21.30 -20.50
N GLY A 31 10.05 -21.76 -19.25
CA GLY A 31 9.25 -21.22 -18.16
C GLY A 31 9.98 -20.09 -17.45
N LEU A 32 9.27 -19.00 -17.16
CA LEU A 32 9.75 -17.92 -16.31
C LEU A 32 9.17 -18.10 -14.90
N SER A 33 10.04 -18.24 -13.91
CA SER A 33 9.70 -18.09 -12.50
C SER A 33 9.97 -16.64 -12.10
N VAL A 34 8.95 -15.99 -11.55
CA VAL A 34 9.03 -14.65 -10.96
C VAL A 34 9.25 -14.75 -9.45
N PRO A 35 9.68 -13.66 -8.78
CA PRO A 35 9.75 -13.63 -7.33
C PRO A 35 8.42 -14.05 -6.68
N GLU A 36 8.51 -14.76 -5.56
CA GLU A 36 7.36 -15.35 -4.88
C GLU A 36 6.34 -14.27 -4.47
N ALA A 37 5.05 -14.57 -4.65
CA ALA A 37 3.95 -13.64 -4.39
C ALA A 37 4.11 -12.27 -5.10
N LYS A 38 4.56 -12.25 -6.37
CA LYS A 38 4.57 -11.05 -7.22
C LYS A 38 3.78 -11.26 -8.52
N PRO A 39 3.12 -10.22 -9.05
CA PRO A 39 2.42 -10.31 -10.32
C PRO A 39 3.43 -10.39 -11.47
N VAL A 40 3.06 -11.12 -12.52
CA VAL A 40 3.90 -11.26 -13.71
C VAL A 40 3.83 -9.99 -14.57
N CYS A 41 4.91 -9.23 -14.63
CA CYS A 41 5.05 -8.12 -15.58
C CYS A 41 5.37 -8.64 -16.99
N LEU A 42 4.42 -8.54 -17.92
CA LEU A 42 4.58 -9.00 -19.31
C LEU A 42 5.73 -8.30 -20.05
N MET A 43 6.02 -7.05 -19.72
CA MET A 43 7.17 -6.34 -20.30
C MET A 43 8.49 -6.95 -19.85
N MET A 44 8.60 -7.26 -18.55
CA MET A 44 9.76 -7.96 -18.02
C MET A 44 9.89 -9.36 -18.62
N VAL A 45 8.77 -10.08 -18.80
CA VAL A 45 8.78 -11.39 -19.46
C VAL A 45 9.33 -11.27 -20.88
N ARG A 46 8.85 -10.29 -21.66
CA ARG A 46 9.32 -10.07 -23.03
C ARG A 46 10.82 -9.77 -23.07
N GLU A 47 11.31 -8.87 -22.23
CA GLU A 47 12.74 -8.52 -22.16
C GLU A 47 13.61 -9.71 -21.75
N LEU A 48 13.20 -10.46 -20.72
CA LEU A 48 13.92 -11.65 -20.27
C LEU A 48 13.93 -12.75 -21.33
N MET A 49 12.79 -13.00 -21.98
CA MET A 49 12.67 -13.99 -23.04
C MET A 49 13.48 -13.59 -24.29
N GLN A 50 13.52 -12.30 -24.62
CA GLN A 50 14.39 -11.78 -25.68
C GLN A 50 15.86 -11.97 -25.29
N ALA A 51 16.25 -11.60 -24.07
CA ALA A 51 17.62 -11.74 -23.57
C ALA A 51 18.12 -13.19 -23.63
N VAL A 52 17.32 -14.19 -23.25
CA VAL A 52 17.71 -15.61 -23.34
C VAL A 52 17.69 -16.18 -24.76
N SER A 53 17.01 -15.50 -25.70
CA SER A 53 16.94 -15.90 -27.11
C SER A 53 18.07 -15.32 -27.97
N GLU A 54 18.63 -14.16 -27.59
CA GLU A 54 19.73 -13.52 -28.32
C GLU A 54 21.06 -14.27 -28.11
N ARG A 55 21.75 -14.66 -29.20
CA ARG A 55 23.06 -15.36 -29.17
C ARG A 55 24.24 -14.51 -28.65
N LYS A 56 24.00 -13.28 -28.18
CA LYS A 56 25.07 -12.39 -27.70
C LYS A 56 25.57 -12.91 -26.34
N SER A 57 26.90 -12.96 -26.17
CA SER A 57 27.52 -13.28 -24.88
C SER A 57 26.99 -12.32 -23.81
N PHE A 58 26.43 -12.85 -22.71
CA PHE A 58 26.00 -12.07 -21.53
C PHE A 58 27.15 -11.38 -20.78
N GLU A 59 28.37 -11.54 -21.29
CA GLU A 59 29.63 -10.99 -20.79
C GLU A 59 30.40 -10.43 -21.98
N ARG A 60 30.78 -9.15 -21.92
CA ARG A 60 31.83 -8.57 -22.77
C ARG A 60 33.09 -8.42 -21.93
N LEU A 61 34.20 -9.05 -22.32
CA LEU A 61 35.50 -8.70 -21.78
C LEU A 61 35.87 -7.31 -22.30
N THR A 62 36.07 -6.36 -21.39
CA THR A 62 36.66 -5.07 -21.70
C THR A 62 38.04 -4.99 -21.05
N GLN A 63 38.85 -3.99 -21.44
CA GLN A 63 40.17 -3.74 -20.84
C GLN A 63 40.10 -3.43 -19.33
N HIS A 64 38.89 -3.29 -18.74
CA HIS A 64 38.68 -2.97 -17.33
C HIS A 64 37.88 -4.06 -16.58
N GLY A 65 37.70 -5.25 -17.19
CA GLY A 65 37.07 -6.42 -16.55
C GLY A 65 35.90 -7.01 -17.34
N VAL A 66 35.15 -7.91 -16.70
CA VAL A 66 33.93 -8.54 -17.27
C VAL A 66 32.76 -7.57 -17.14
N GLN A 67 32.30 -7.02 -18.26
CA GLN A 67 31.10 -6.18 -18.30
C GLN A 67 29.87 -7.08 -18.50
N ARG A 68 29.03 -7.19 -17.46
CA ARG A 68 27.77 -7.94 -17.52
C ARG A 68 26.74 -7.17 -18.34
N VAL A 69 25.99 -7.87 -19.18
CA VAL A 69 24.94 -7.25 -20.00
C VAL A 69 23.85 -6.70 -19.08
N LYS A 70 23.62 -5.39 -19.21
CA LYS A 70 22.56 -4.64 -18.53
C LYS A 70 21.40 -4.48 -19.50
N PHE A 71 20.20 -4.72 -19.02
CA PHE A 71 18.97 -4.56 -19.77
C PHE A 71 18.09 -3.53 -19.06
N GLU A 72 17.30 -2.78 -19.81
CA GLU A 72 16.42 -1.73 -19.28
C GLU A 72 14.98 -2.07 -19.64
N CYS A 73 14.14 -2.34 -18.63
CA CYS A 73 12.70 -2.51 -18.84
C CYS A 73 12.07 -1.13 -19.07
N GLY A 74 11.76 -0.79 -20.32
CA GLY A 74 11.34 0.55 -20.74
C GLY A 74 9.87 0.90 -20.57
N GLY A 75 9.06 0.18 -19.78
CA GLY A 75 7.64 0.50 -19.70
C GLY A 75 6.98 0.24 -18.37
N CYS A 76 6.67 1.36 -17.74
CA CYS A 76 5.43 1.69 -17.02
C CYS A 76 5.54 3.14 -16.51
N THR A 77 6.77 3.58 -16.20
CA THR A 77 7.25 4.96 -15.88
C THR A 77 8.67 4.89 -15.33
N GLY A 78 9.15 3.68 -14.99
CA GLY A 78 10.42 3.41 -14.35
C GLY A 78 11.43 2.63 -15.19
N LEU A 79 12.63 2.48 -14.63
CA LEU A 79 13.77 1.77 -15.20
C LEU A 79 14.23 0.70 -14.20
N ILE A 80 14.23 -0.55 -14.66
CA ILE A 80 14.83 -1.67 -13.93
C ILE A 80 16.08 -2.08 -14.68
N ARG A 81 17.20 -2.18 -13.96
CA ARG A 81 18.38 -2.88 -14.45
C ARG A 81 18.47 -4.23 -13.79
N PHE A 82 18.65 -5.23 -14.63
CA PHE A 82 18.92 -6.58 -14.19
C PHE A 82 20.22 -7.07 -14.80
N GLU A 83 20.95 -7.86 -14.01
CA GLU A 83 22.17 -8.51 -14.46
C GLU A 83 21.94 -10.00 -14.60
N PHE A 84 22.50 -10.58 -15.67
CA PHE A 84 22.62 -12.02 -15.79
C PHE A 84 23.53 -12.55 -14.68
N LYS A 85 22.93 -13.33 -13.78
CA LYS A 85 23.62 -14.18 -12.83
C LYS A 85 23.77 -15.51 -13.55
N ARG A 86 24.97 -15.81 -14.12
CA ARG A 86 25.28 -17.17 -14.61
C ARG A 86 24.72 -18.14 -13.59
N ASP A 87 23.91 -19.11 -14.00
CA ASP A 87 23.69 -20.26 -13.14
C ASP A 87 25.09 -20.78 -12.88
N LYS A 88 25.57 -20.51 -11.66
CA LYS A 88 26.99 -20.55 -11.45
C LYS A 88 27.32 -22.03 -11.39
N GLY A 89 27.78 -22.57 -12.51
CA GLY A 89 28.72 -23.69 -12.54
C GLY A 89 30.00 -23.38 -11.73
N PHE A 90 30.16 -22.13 -11.28
CA PHE A 90 31.24 -21.65 -10.42
C PHE A 90 30.76 -20.88 -9.17
N ALA A 91 29.55 -21.16 -8.66
CA ALA A 91 29.31 -20.88 -7.26
C ALA A 91 29.95 -22.09 -6.64
N THR A 92 31.09 -21.88 -5.97
CA THR A 92 31.59 -22.91 -5.09
C THR A 92 30.42 -23.39 -4.24
N LEU A 93 30.35 -24.69 -3.97
CA LEU A 93 29.33 -25.25 -3.09
C LEU A 93 29.18 -24.38 -1.83
N GLN A 94 30.31 -23.86 -1.34
CA GLN A 94 30.42 -22.88 -0.27
C GLN A 94 29.62 -21.57 -0.49
N MET A 95 29.64 -20.96 -1.68
CA MET A 95 28.82 -19.79 -2.00
C MET A 95 27.32 -20.12 -2.16
N LYS A 96 26.96 -21.27 -2.77
CA LYS A 96 25.54 -21.68 -2.86
C LYS A 96 24.99 -21.99 -1.47
N LEU A 97 25.78 -22.68 -0.64
CA LEU A 97 25.46 -22.95 0.75
C LEU A 97 25.40 -21.67 1.56
N LEU A 98 26.27 -20.68 1.34
CA LEU A 98 26.24 -19.39 2.03
C LEU A 98 24.97 -18.61 1.67
N ALA A 99 24.65 -18.45 0.39
CA ALA A 99 23.43 -17.74 -0.04
C ALA A 99 22.15 -18.47 0.40
N ALA A 100 22.12 -19.80 0.31
CA ALA A 100 21.01 -20.60 0.83
C ALA A 100 20.95 -20.55 2.36
N ALA A 101 22.08 -20.47 3.05
CA ALA A 101 22.15 -20.31 4.50
C ALA A 101 21.76 -18.91 4.95
N GLU A 102 22.06 -17.86 4.18
CA GLU A 102 21.64 -16.48 4.38
C GLU A 102 20.14 -16.33 4.14
N GLN A 103 19.62 -16.87 3.04
CA GLN A 103 18.17 -16.95 2.77
C GLN A 103 17.45 -17.74 3.87
N ARG A 104 17.93 -18.95 4.19
CA ARG A 104 17.41 -19.73 5.32
C ARG A 104 17.59 -19.01 6.65
N ALA A 105 18.67 -18.25 6.88
CA ALA A 105 18.83 -17.47 8.10
C ALA A 105 17.82 -16.33 8.15
N ARG A 106 17.61 -15.62 7.04
CA ARG A 106 16.63 -14.55 6.91
C ARG A 106 15.21 -15.05 7.16
N MET A 107 14.83 -16.19 6.58
CA MET A 107 13.58 -16.91 6.86
C MET A 107 13.51 -17.38 8.33
N ARG A 108 14.54 -18.08 8.83
CA ARG A 108 14.60 -18.57 10.22
C ARG A 108 14.47 -17.47 11.28
N HIS A 109 14.91 -16.26 10.98
CA HIS A 109 14.83 -15.13 11.91
C HIS A 109 13.44 -14.50 11.99
N LEU A 110 12.60 -14.67 10.97
CA LEU A 110 11.18 -14.28 11.00
C LEU A 110 10.29 -15.43 11.45
N ASP A 111 10.67 -16.69 11.20
CA ASP A 111 9.94 -17.87 11.68
C ASP A 111 9.72 -17.83 13.20
N ARG A 112 10.72 -17.37 13.97
CA ARG A 112 10.58 -17.22 15.44
C ARG A 112 9.58 -16.13 15.86
N PHE A 113 9.21 -15.23 14.96
CA PHE A 113 8.20 -14.19 15.17
C PHE A 113 6.88 -14.53 14.47
N TYR A 114 6.76 -15.72 13.88
CA TYR A 114 5.53 -16.15 13.22
C TYR A 114 4.35 -16.15 14.19
N ASP A 115 4.55 -16.64 15.42
CA ASP A 115 3.50 -16.63 16.45
C ASP A 115 3.09 -15.21 16.85
N THR A 116 4.06 -14.28 16.93
CA THR A 116 3.80 -12.86 17.19
C THR A 116 2.97 -12.25 16.06
N LEU A 117 3.31 -12.55 14.81
CA LEU A 117 2.58 -12.06 13.64
C LEU A 117 1.18 -12.69 13.59
N ARG A 118 1.05 -14.01 13.78
CA ARG A 118 -0.24 -14.70 13.79
C ARG A 118 -1.20 -14.15 14.85
N GLY A 119 -0.66 -13.71 15.99
CA GLY A 119 -1.43 -13.11 17.08
C GLY A 119 -1.89 -11.67 16.84
N LEU A 120 -1.57 -11.04 15.70
CA LEU A 120 -2.05 -9.69 15.38
C LEU A 120 -3.42 -9.75 14.72
N ASP A 121 -4.37 -8.93 15.21
CA ASP A 121 -5.74 -8.84 14.68
C ASP A 121 -5.78 -8.60 13.17
N ILE A 122 -4.83 -7.83 12.64
CA ILE A 122 -4.74 -7.54 11.20
C ILE A 122 -4.50 -8.81 10.36
N PHE A 123 -3.89 -9.84 10.93
CA PHE A 123 -3.58 -11.10 10.25
C PHE A 123 -4.53 -12.23 10.64
N GLU A 124 -5.50 -11.99 11.53
CA GLU A 124 -6.57 -12.94 11.84
C GLU A 124 -7.28 -13.48 10.59
N PRO A 125 -7.64 -12.65 9.59
CA PRO A 125 -8.37 -13.10 8.40
C PRO A 125 -7.54 -13.94 7.41
N LEU A 126 -6.22 -14.00 7.59
CA LEU A 126 -5.35 -14.77 6.70
C LEU A 126 -5.24 -16.21 7.22
N ASP A 127 -5.35 -17.17 6.29
CA ASP A 127 -5.01 -18.57 6.58
C ASP A 127 -3.49 -18.75 6.73
N GLU A 128 -3.07 -19.94 7.18
CA GLU A 128 -1.66 -20.19 7.47
C GLU A 128 -0.76 -20.01 6.25
N ASP A 129 -1.20 -20.48 5.08
CA ASP A 129 -0.46 -20.38 3.83
C ASP A 129 -0.33 -18.92 3.38
N SER A 130 -1.44 -18.15 3.43
CA SER A 130 -1.45 -16.72 3.09
C SER A 130 -0.57 -15.89 4.03
N LEU A 131 -0.58 -16.22 5.32
CA LEU A 131 0.29 -15.58 6.30
C LEU A 131 1.75 -15.95 6.05
N ARG A 132 2.06 -17.21 5.76
CA ARG A 132 3.42 -17.65 5.40
C ARG A 132 3.94 -16.90 4.17
N ASP A 133 3.12 -16.82 3.11
CA ASP A 133 3.41 -16.04 1.91
C ASP A 133 3.72 -14.57 2.23
N LEU A 134 2.95 -13.95 3.12
CA LEU A 134 3.18 -12.57 3.55
C LEU A 134 4.47 -12.45 4.37
N THR A 135 4.72 -13.38 5.30
CA THR A 135 5.94 -13.36 6.11
C THR A 135 7.21 -13.52 5.28
N GLY A 136 7.14 -14.25 4.15
CA GLY A 136 8.25 -14.36 3.20
C GLY A 136 8.65 -13.04 2.53
N GLN A 137 7.72 -12.08 2.45
CA GLN A 137 7.97 -10.74 1.89
C GLN A 137 8.53 -9.74 2.93
N LEU A 138 8.43 -10.06 4.23
CA LEU A 138 8.88 -9.18 5.29
C LEU A 138 10.42 -9.18 5.39
N GLN A 139 10.97 -8.01 5.71
CA GLN A 139 12.40 -7.86 5.98
C GLN A 139 12.61 -7.49 7.45
N LEU A 140 13.37 -8.32 8.17
CA LEU A 140 13.76 -8.00 9.54
C LEU A 140 14.76 -6.83 9.53
N LYS A 141 14.42 -5.73 10.23
CA LYS A 141 15.30 -4.59 10.48
C LYS A 141 15.56 -4.46 11.98
N GLU A 142 16.81 -4.23 12.36
CA GLU A 142 17.21 -4.01 13.75
C GLU A 142 17.73 -2.58 13.95
N TYR A 143 17.28 -1.94 15.02
CA TYR A 143 17.69 -0.60 15.40
C TYR A 143 18.18 -0.61 16.86
N PRO A 144 19.35 -0.01 17.17
CA PRO A 144 19.72 0.26 18.55
C PRO A 144 18.84 1.37 19.13
N ALA A 145 18.91 1.59 20.44
CA ALA A 145 18.16 2.65 21.12
C ALA A 145 18.48 4.05 20.55
N ASN A 146 17.49 4.94 20.61
CA ASN A 146 17.58 6.35 20.19
C ASN A 146 18.01 6.57 18.73
N LYS A 147 17.56 5.70 17.82
CA LYS A 147 17.76 5.85 16.38
C LYS A 147 16.47 6.23 15.69
N ILE A 148 16.61 7.05 14.66
CA ILE A 148 15.51 7.45 13.78
C ILE A 148 15.15 6.24 12.92
N VAL A 149 13.90 5.78 13.03
CA VAL A 149 13.33 4.71 12.22
C VAL A 149 12.62 5.32 11.01
N LEU A 150 11.75 6.29 11.24
CA LEU A 150 11.13 7.14 10.21
C LEU A 150 11.37 8.60 10.55
N LYS A 151 11.54 9.44 9.52
CA LYS A 151 11.79 10.87 9.68
C LYS A 151 10.68 11.67 9.00
N LYS A 152 10.14 12.67 9.69
CA LYS A 152 9.15 13.59 9.13
C LYS A 152 9.66 14.24 7.84
N GLY A 153 8.81 14.29 6.83
CA GLY A 153 9.07 14.86 5.51
C GLY A 153 9.75 13.91 4.52
N ASP A 154 10.28 12.78 4.97
CA ASP A 154 10.83 11.77 4.06
C ASP A 154 9.69 11.02 3.34
N PRO A 155 9.92 10.50 2.12
CA PRO A 155 8.95 9.64 1.45
C PRO A 155 8.65 8.37 2.24
N GLY A 156 7.37 7.98 2.28
CA GLY A 156 6.96 6.68 2.80
C GLY A 156 7.47 5.54 1.94
N THR A 157 8.38 4.72 2.48
CA THR A 157 8.99 3.61 1.71
C THR A 157 8.64 2.23 2.23
N HIS A 158 8.29 2.12 3.51
CA HIS A 158 8.03 0.84 4.16
C HIS A 158 6.93 0.96 5.21
N LEU A 159 6.15 -0.10 5.34
CA LEU A 159 5.34 -0.40 6.50
C LEU A 159 6.24 -1.11 7.52
N HIS A 160 6.07 -0.83 8.81
CA HIS A 160 6.79 -1.47 9.89
C HIS A 160 5.83 -2.10 10.89
N ILE A 161 6.14 -3.33 11.31
CA ILE A 161 5.46 -4.04 12.39
C ILE A 161 6.47 -4.25 13.50
N LEU A 162 6.15 -3.85 14.73
CA LEU A 162 7.06 -3.95 15.86
C LEU A 162 7.06 -5.38 16.42
N LEU A 163 8.20 -6.07 16.33
CA LEU A 163 8.33 -7.46 16.78
C LEU A 163 8.97 -7.55 18.18
N GLU A 164 9.85 -6.61 18.50
CA GLU A 164 10.57 -6.54 19.78
C GLU A 164 10.94 -5.08 20.05
N GLY A 165 10.86 -4.66 21.32
CA GLY A 165 11.30 -3.34 21.77
C GLY A 165 10.17 -2.32 21.92
N ARG A 166 10.53 -1.03 21.82
CA ARG A 166 9.60 0.11 21.85
C ARG A 166 10.10 1.23 20.96
N VAL A 167 9.17 1.95 20.34
CA VAL A 167 9.44 3.18 19.58
C VAL A 167 8.57 4.31 20.11
N ALA A 168 8.95 5.54 19.80
CA ALA A 168 8.22 6.73 20.15
C ALA A 168 7.99 7.61 18.94
N VAL A 169 6.79 8.17 18.88
CA VAL A 169 6.39 9.21 17.93
C VAL A 169 6.90 10.55 18.46
N ILE A 170 7.68 11.25 17.65
CA ILE A 170 8.38 12.49 18.02
C ILE A 170 7.74 13.67 17.31
N GLY A 171 7.24 14.62 18.11
CA GLY A 171 6.62 15.86 17.63
C GLY A 171 7.64 16.87 17.10
N ASP A 172 7.11 17.99 16.61
CA ASP A 172 7.90 19.02 15.92
C ASP A 172 8.90 19.72 16.83
N GLU A 173 8.62 19.80 18.14
CA GLU A 173 9.53 20.37 19.15
C GLU A 173 10.44 19.30 19.77
N GLY A 174 10.46 18.08 19.22
CA GLY A 174 11.27 16.97 19.72
C GLY A 174 10.67 16.23 20.92
N GLN A 175 9.47 16.61 21.37
CA GLN A 175 8.76 15.94 22.46
C GLN A 175 8.20 14.58 22.05
N THR A 176 8.09 13.65 23.00
CA THR A 176 7.40 12.38 22.79
C THR A 176 5.89 12.61 22.77
N LEU A 177 5.24 12.31 21.65
CA LEU A 177 3.78 12.43 21.52
C LEU A 177 3.05 11.15 21.95
N SER A 178 3.66 9.99 21.69
CA SER A 178 3.17 8.68 22.10
C SER A 178 4.28 7.64 21.97
N GLU A 179 4.09 6.49 22.61
CA GLU A 179 4.97 5.32 22.46
C GLU A 179 4.17 4.15 21.89
N MET A 180 4.86 3.29 21.14
CA MET A 180 4.33 2.10 20.50
C MET A 180 5.17 0.88 20.90
N GLY A 181 4.48 -0.22 21.16
CA GLY A 181 5.01 -1.50 21.63
C GLY A 181 4.84 -2.62 20.62
N VAL A 182 5.16 -3.84 21.06
CA VAL A 182 5.11 -5.04 20.21
C VAL A 182 3.69 -5.25 19.66
N GLY A 183 3.62 -5.53 18.36
CA GLY A 183 2.38 -5.67 17.60
C GLY A 183 1.89 -4.38 16.95
N ASP A 184 2.37 -3.21 17.39
CA ASP A 184 2.01 -1.95 16.74
C ASP A 184 2.62 -1.85 15.33
N ILE A 185 1.83 -1.25 14.45
CA ILE A 185 2.15 -1.06 13.04
C ILE A 185 2.38 0.43 12.79
N PHE A 186 3.33 0.82 11.96
CA PHE A 186 3.52 2.23 11.60
C PHE A 186 4.13 2.41 10.21
N GLY A 187 4.04 3.63 9.68
CA GLY A 187 4.47 3.97 8.31
C GLY A 187 3.39 3.73 7.25
N GLU A 188 2.27 3.11 7.62
CA GLU A 188 1.10 2.87 6.76
C GLU A 188 0.50 4.17 6.24
N MET A 189 0.49 5.24 7.06
CA MET A 189 -0.06 6.53 6.69
C MET A 189 0.51 7.05 5.38
N SER A 190 1.83 7.19 5.30
CA SER A 190 2.50 7.68 4.10
C SER A 190 2.36 6.75 2.89
N LEU A 191 2.17 5.46 3.12
CA LEU A 191 1.99 4.49 2.03
C LEU A 191 0.59 4.53 1.42
N LEU A 192 -0.42 4.78 2.25
CA LEU A 192 -1.82 4.78 1.86
C LEU A 192 -2.29 6.16 1.37
N SER A 193 -1.84 7.25 2.01
CA SER A 193 -2.19 8.61 1.57
C SER A 193 -1.35 9.08 0.39
N GLY A 194 -0.18 8.49 0.16
CA GLY A 194 0.82 8.98 -0.81
C GLY A 194 1.56 10.24 -0.35
N GLU A 195 1.24 10.77 0.84
CA GLU A 195 1.91 11.92 1.42
C GLU A 195 3.24 11.52 2.10
N PRO A 196 4.18 12.46 2.28
CA PRO A 196 5.39 12.22 3.06
C PRO A 196 5.08 11.81 4.51
N VAL A 197 6.07 11.23 5.19
CA VAL A 197 5.97 10.87 6.61
C VAL A 197 5.59 12.10 7.44
N THR A 198 4.49 12.01 8.17
CA THR A 198 3.91 13.14 8.91
C THR A 198 4.58 13.41 10.25
N THR A 199 5.18 12.38 10.87
CA THR A 199 5.81 12.48 12.19
C THR A 199 7.00 11.54 12.29
N SER A 200 8.07 11.99 12.95
CA SER A 200 9.27 11.17 13.13
C SER A 200 9.02 10.06 14.15
N ILE A 201 9.67 8.91 13.96
CA ILE A 201 9.60 7.77 14.88
C ILE A 201 11.01 7.35 15.26
N HIS A 202 11.30 7.33 16.56
CA HIS A 202 12.60 6.94 17.10
C HIS A 202 12.49 5.68 17.94
N SER A 203 13.47 4.78 17.87
CA SER A 203 13.59 3.66 18.81
C SER A 203 13.90 4.17 20.22
N ARG A 204 13.30 3.53 21.23
CA ARG A 204 13.60 3.81 22.65
C ARG A 204 14.58 2.82 23.25
N GLU A 205 14.57 1.61 22.73
CA GLU A 205 15.46 0.52 23.10
C GLU A 205 15.90 -0.26 21.86
N ARG A 206 16.65 -1.35 22.04
CA ARG A 206 16.96 -2.25 20.92
C ARG A 206 15.64 -2.77 20.36
N THR A 207 15.36 -2.43 19.11
CA THR A 207 14.07 -2.67 18.46
C THR A 207 14.26 -3.54 17.24
N ARG A 208 13.37 -4.53 17.05
CA ARG A 208 13.30 -5.31 15.81
C ARG A 208 11.96 -5.11 15.14
N LEU A 209 12.01 -4.86 13.84
CA LEU A 209 10.85 -4.55 13.02
C LEU A 209 10.76 -5.54 11.86
N ALA A 210 9.56 -6.02 11.57
CA ALA A 210 9.24 -6.56 10.25
C ALA A 210 8.92 -5.38 9.33
N ALA A 211 9.66 -5.23 8.24
CA ALA A 211 9.46 -4.16 7.27
C ALA A 211 8.92 -4.73 5.95
N LEU A 212 7.82 -4.18 5.46
CA LEU A 212 7.24 -4.49 4.15
C LEU A 212 7.42 -3.28 3.24
N SER A 213 7.99 -3.45 2.04
CA SER A 213 8.21 -2.30 1.15
C SER A 213 6.87 -1.74 0.64
N SER A 214 6.86 -0.48 0.19
CA SER A 214 5.67 0.16 -0.41
C SER A 214 5.05 -0.68 -1.53
N LYS A 215 5.86 -1.35 -2.35
CA LYS A 215 5.39 -2.17 -3.47
C LYS A 215 4.80 -3.48 -2.99
N ASP A 216 5.47 -4.15 -2.06
CA ASP A 216 5.00 -5.40 -1.46
C ASP A 216 3.71 -5.14 -0.67
N PHE A 217 3.62 -3.99 -0.01
CA PHE A 217 2.42 -3.53 0.67
C PHE A 217 1.26 -3.35 -0.28
N LYS A 218 1.42 -2.58 -1.37
CA LYS A 218 0.38 -2.42 -2.39
C LYS A 218 -0.04 -3.76 -3.00
N HIS A 219 0.93 -4.63 -3.29
CA HIS A 219 0.63 -5.96 -3.80
C HIS A 219 -0.16 -6.81 -2.78
N THR A 220 0.26 -6.80 -1.52
CA THR A 220 -0.39 -7.48 -0.41
C THR A 220 -1.83 -7.03 -0.24
N LEU A 221 -2.09 -5.72 -0.31
CA LEU A 221 -3.43 -5.16 -0.26
C LEU A 221 -4.31 -5.62 -1.43
N ASN A 222 -3.75 -5.73 -2.63
CA ASN A 222 -4.50 -6.23 -3.79
C ASN A 222 -4.77 -7.73 -3.72
N LYS A 223 -3.80 -8.52 -3.21
CA LYS A 223 -3.95 -9.97 -3.03
C LYS A 223 -4.92 -10.30 -1.90
N TYR A 224 -4.93 -9.51 -0.83
CA TYR A 224 -5.77 -9.71 0.35
C TYR A 224 -6.57 -8.43 0.67
N PRO A 225 -7.68 -8.16 -0.07
CA PRO A 225 -8.48 -6.96 0.11
C PRO A 225 -9.01 -6.76 1.54
N VAL A 226 -9.19 -7.85 2.30
CA VAL A 226 -9.59 -7.78 3.72
C VAL A 226 -8.62 -6.93 4.54
N LEU A 227 -7.32 -6.97 4.25
CA LEU A 227 -6.31 -6.17 4.95
C LEU A 227 -6.48 -4.68 4.68
N GLN A 228 -6.97 -4.30 3.49
CA GLN A 228 -7.23 -2.89 3.15
C GLN A 228 -8.18 -2.26 4.16
N VAL A 229 -9.28 -2.96 4.49
CA VAL A 229 -10.28 -2.47 5.45
C VAL A 229 -9.65 -2.20 6.82
N PHE A 230 -8.77 -3.10 7.29
CA PHE A 230 -8.05 -2.90 8.56
C PHE A 230 -7.13 -1.68 8.52
N PHE A 231 -6.34 -1.54 7.45
CA PHE A 231 -5.44 -0.40 7.29
C PHE A 231 -6.21 0.92 7.17
N TYR A 232 -7.33 0.95 6.43
CA TYR A 232 -8.19 2.13 6.37
C TYR A 232 -8.79 2.48 7.72
N ARG A 233 -9.26 1.48 8.50
CA ARG A 233 -9.77 1.73 9.86
C ARG A 233 -8.69 2.32 10.76
N MET A 234 -7.48 1.75 10.71
CA MET A 234 -6.32 2.25 11.45
C MET A 234 -5.95 3.69 11.06
N LEU A 235 -6.00 4.04 9.78
CA LEU A 235 -5.79 5.41 9.32
C LEU A 235 -6.81 6.38 9.92
N VAL A 236 -8.09 6.00 9.93
CA VAL A 236 -9.15 6.85 10.48
C VAL A 236 -8.93 7.10 11.96
N GLU A 237 -8.62 6.05 12.73
CA GLU A 237 -8.31 6.16 14.16
C GLU A 237 -7.09 7.05 14.43
N ARG A 238 -6.05 6.92 13.61
CA ARG A 238 -4.81 7.70 13.76
C ARG A 238 -4.94 9.14 13.29
N ALA A 239 -5.68 9.39 12.23
CA ALA A 239 -6.02 10.74 11.79
C ALA A 239 -6.75 11.48 12.91
N GLN A 240 -7.75 10.84 13.54
CA GLN A 240 -8.46 11.41 14.69
C GLN A 240 -7.51 11.69 15.87
N ALA A 241 -6.65 10.74 16.24
CA ALA A 241 -5.70 10.92 17.32
C ALA A 241 -4.65 12.03 17.03
N ASN A 242 -4.20 12.16 15.79
CA ASN A 242 -3.26 13.21 15.38
C ASN A 242 -3.94 14.59 15.33
N THR A 243 -5.21 14.67 14.90
CA THR A 243 -5.97 15.92 14.93
C THR A 243 -6.25 16.40 16.36
N LEU A 244 -6.54 15.49 17.30
CA LEU A 244 -6.68 15.81 18.72
C LEU A 244 -5.39 16.37 19.33
N ARG A 245 -4.22 15.94 18.85
CA ARG A 245 -2.90 16.37 19.33
C ARG A 245 -2.40 17.68 18.69
N ALA A 246 -2.83 17.99 17.48
CA ALA A 246 -2.30 19.11 16.70
C ALA A 246 -2.95 20.47 17.01
N GLY A 247 -3.94 20.56 17.91
CA GLY A 247 -4.54 21.84 18.35
C GLY A 247 -5.12 22.72 17.22
N THR A 248 -5.22 22.18 16.00
CA THR A 248 -5.60 22.91 14.80
C THR A 248 -6.92 22.34 14.33
N ILE A 249 -7.95 23.19 14.37
CA ILE A 249 -9.32 22.86 13.97
C ILE A 249 -9.32 22.57 12.47
N SER A 250 -9.23 21.29 12.11
CA SER A 250 -9.72 20.69 10.86
C SER A 250 -9.68 19.17 10.99
N SER A 251 -10.62 18.60 11.75
CA SER A 251 -10.86 17.15 11.79
C SER A 251 -11.42 16.73 10.45
N GLY A 252 -10.63 16.07 9.61
CA GLY A 252 -11.16 15.57 8.34
C GLY A 252 -10.26 14.70 7.48
N MET A 253 -10.88 13.73 6.79
CA MET A 253 -10.24 12.92 5.74
C MET A 253 -10.43 13.67 4.41
N THR A 254 -9.34 14.03 3.74
CA THR A 254 -9.36 14.70 2.42
C THR A 254 -8.84 13.77 1.32
N GLY A 255 -9.40 13.84 0.12
CA GLY A 255 -8.93 13.03 -1.02
C GLY A 255 -9.52 13.47 -2.35
N ARG A 256 -9.23 12.72 -3.42
CA ARG A 256 -9.80 12.94 -4.76
C ARG A 256 -10.77 11.82 -5.12
N LEU A 257 -11.85 12.18 -5.83
CA LEU A 257 -12.88 11.22 -6.27
C LEU A 257 -12.39 10.28 -7.38
N ALA A 258 -11.30 10.61 -8.06
CA ALA A 258 -10.65 9.73 -9.02
C ALA A 258 -9.93 8.55 -8.35
N ASP A 259 -9.50 8.71 -7.08
CA ASP A 259 -8.79 7.67 -6.32
C ASP A 259 -9.76 6.76 -5.55
N ILE A 260 -10.87 7.32 -5.08
CA ILE A 260 -11.99 6.61 -4.43
C ILE A 260 -13.28 7.25 -4.90
N ASN A 261 -14.09 6.52 -5.66
CA ASN A 261 -15.33 7.08 -6.19
C ASN A 261 -16.34 7.38 -5.07
N ALA A 262 -17.34 8.23 -5.36
CA ALA A 262 -18.31 8.66 -4.36
C ALA A 262 -19.11 7.48 -3.75
N VAL A 263 -19.38 6.43 -4.53
CA VAL A 263 -20.09 5.23 -4.07
C VAL A 263 -19.28 4.51 -2.99
N GLU A 264 -18.02 4.20 -3.28
CA GLU A 264 -17.09 3.52 -2.37
C GLU A 264 -16.87 4.36 -1.10
N LEU A 265 -16.68 5.67 -1.25
CA LEU A 265 -16.53 6.59 -0.12
C LEU A 265 -17.74 6.55 0.81
N PHE A 266 -18.96 6.60 0.27
CA PHE A 266 -20.16 6.58 1.09
C PHE A 266 -20.46 5.20 1.68
N GLN A 267 -20.19 4.12 0.93
CA GLN A 267 -20.28 2.75 1.44
C GLN A 267 -19.31 2.52 2.60
N LEU A 268 -18.12 3.11 2.54
CA LEU A 268 -17.15 3.06 3.63
C LEU A 268 -17.69 3.75 4.89
N ILE A 269 -18.30 4.93 4.76
CA ILE A 269 -18.89 5.66 5.89
C ILE A 269 -20.09 4.90 6.49
N ASN A 270 -20.95 4.33 5.64
CA ASN A 270 -22.10 3.54 6.07
C ASN A 270 -21.68 2.26 6.80
N SER A 271 -20.78 1.46 6.19
CA SER A 271 -20.31 0.20 6.79
C SER A 271 -19.52 0.39 8.09
N SER A 272 -18.89 1.55 8.26
CA SER A 272 -18.17 1.90 9.50
C SER A 272 -19.02 2.65 10.53
N GLN A 273 -20.32 2.83 10.28
CA GLN A 273 -21.29 3.49 11.16
C GLN A 273 -20.82 4.88 11.66
N LYS A 274 -20.14 5.64 10.81
CA LYS A 274 -19.57 6.94 11.22
C LYS A 274 -20.59 8.07 11.08
N SER A 275 -20.55 9.01 12.03
CA SER A 275 -21.27 10.29 11.95
C SER A 275 -20.36 11.42 11.50
N GLY A 276 -20.76 12.17 10.48
CA GLY A 276 -19.98 13.32 9.98
C GLY A 276 -20.46 13.83 8.64
N ARG A 277 -19.75 14.84 8.12
CA ARG A 277 -20.08 15.51 6.85
C ARG A 277 -19.00 15.29 5.83
N VAL A 278 -19.38 14.99 4.60
CA VAL A 278 -18.50 14.96 3.43
C VAL A 278 -18.82 16.18 2.60
N ARG A 279 -17.87 17.12 2.50
CA ARG A 279 -17.92 18.23 1.56
C ARG A 279 -17.20 17.83 0.29
N LEU A 280 -17.83 18.03 -0.86
CA LEU A 280 -17.31 17.74 -2.17
C LEU A 280 -17.14 19.03 -2.97
N VAL A 281 -16.04 19.13 -3.70
CA VAL A 281 -15.75 20.25 -4.60
C VAL A 281 -15.45 19.67 -5.97
N PHE A 282 -16.27 20.04 -6.94
CA PHE A 282 -16.18 19.68 -8.35
C PHE A 282 -15.72 20.91 -9.17
N GLU A 283 -15.43 20.73 -10.46
CA GLU A 283 -15.06 21.86 -11.33
C GLU A 283 -16.19 22.89 -11.52
N ASP A 284 -17.43 22.42 -11.56
CA ASP A 284 -18.65 23.16 -11.86
C ASP A 284 -19.57 23.38 -10.63
N GLY A 285 -19.13 22.99 -9.43
CA GLY A 285 -19.99 23.09 -8.26
C GLY A 285 -19.44 22.49 -6.97
N LYS A 286 -20.29 22.44 -5.95
CA LYS A 286 -19.99 21.86 -4.64
C LYS A 286 -21.16 21.02 -4.16
N GLY A 287 -20.85 19.98 -3.39
CA GLY A 287 -21.82 19.13 -2.71
C GLY A 287 -21.50 19.01 -1.23
N GLU A 288 -22.49 18.67 -0.42
CA GLU A 288 -22.32 18.31 0.99
C GLU A 288 -23.26 17.16 1.34
N VAL A 289 -22.74 16.14 2.02
CA VAL A 289 -23.46 14.93 2.39
C VAL A 289 -23.21 14.65 3.86
N ALA A 290 -24.26 14.47 4.67
CA ALA A 290 -24.12 14.20 6.10
C ALA A 290 -24.65 12.81 6.46
N PHE A 291 -23.89 12.13 7.32
CA PHE A 291 -24.18 10.80 7.82
C PHE A 291 -24.33 10.83 9.34
N ASN A 292 -25.34 10.15 9.86
CA ASN A 292 -25.52 9.89 11.28
C ASN A 292 -25.52 8.38 11.52
N GLU A 293 -24.53 7.87 12.25
CA GLU A 293 -24.34 6.44 12.51
C GLU A 293 -24.31 5.59 11.22
N GLY A 294 -23.72 6.14 10.16
CA GLY A 294 -23.66 5.52 8.84
C GLY A 294 -24.88 5.75 7.96
N GLU A 295 -26.00 6.25 8.49
CA GLU A 295 -27.21 6.52 7.71
C GLU A 295 -27.19 7.93 7.12
N LEU A 296 -27.69 8.06 5.89
CA LEU A 296 -27.74 9.33 5.18
C LEU A 296 -28.85 10.22 5.74
N VAL A 297 -28.49 11.36 6.33
CA VAL A 297 -29.45 12.32 6.92
C VAL A 297 -29.57 13.62 6.14
N ARG A 298 -28.55 13.96 5.33
CA ARG A 298 -28.56 15.18 4.50
C ARG A 298 -27.74 14.98 3.22
N ALA A 299 -28.21 15.55 2.12
CA ALA A 299 -27.44 15.68 0.89
C ALA A 299 -27.86 16.96 0.16
N ASP A 300 -26.88 17.74 -0.26
CA ASP A 300 -27.04 19.00 -1.00
C ASP A 300 -26.01 19.02 -2.15
N CYS A 301 -26.43 19.44 -3.34
CA CYS A 301 -25.54 19.59 -4.49
C CYS A 301 -26.05 20.69 -5.42
N GLY A 302 -25.40 21.85 -5.39
CA GLY A 302 -25.91 23.04 -6.06
C GLY A 302 -27.35 23.37 -5.61
N PRO A 303 -28.34 23.43 -6.51
CA PRO A 303 -29.74 23.68 -6.16
C PRO A 303 -30.51 22.43 -5.69
N LEU A 304 -29.93 21.24 -5.84
CA LEU A 304 -30.58 19.98 -5.50
C LEU A 304 -30.41 19.69 -4.00
N THR A 305 -31.42 19.08 -3.40
CA THR A 305 -31.41 18.61 -2.00
C THR A 305 -31.95 17.18 -1.89
N GLY A 306 -31.64 16.49 -0.81
CA GLY A 306 -32.15 15.16 -0.51
C GLY A 306 -31.64 14.09 -1.48
N LYS A 307 -32.51 13.15 -1.88
CA LYS A 307 -32.14 12.01 -2.74
C LYS A 307 -31.57 12.46 -4.10
N GLU A 308 -32.16 13.48 -4.70
CA GLU A 308 -31.72 13.98 -6.01
C GLU A 308 -30.33 14.63 -5.93
N ALA A 309 -30.02 15.32 -4.83
CA ALA A 309 -28.65 15.79 -4.58
C ALA A 309 -27.65 14.64 -4.42
N PHE A 310 -28.06 13.60 -3.67
CA PHE A 310 -27.22 12.43 -3.46
C PHE A 310 -26.89 11.73 -4.77
N PHE A 311 -27.88 11.51 -5.64
CA PHE A 311 -27.66 10.92 -6.97
C PHE A 311 -26.77 11.79 -7.86
N ALA A 312 -26.98 13.11 -7.85
CA ALA A 312 -26.13 14.04 -8.60
C ALA A 312 -24.67 14.00 -8.15
N VAL A 313 -24.40 13.77 -6.86
CA VAL A 313 -23.04 13.57 -6.33
C VAL A 313 -22.46 12.24 -6.78
N LEU A 314 -23.24 11.15 -6.76
CA LEU A 314 -22.78 9.83 -7.23
C LEU A 314 -22.38 9.84 -8.71
N ALA A 315 -23.01 10.70 -9.51
CA ALA A 315 -22.70 10.88 -10.93
C ALA A 315 -21.33 11.54 -11.20
N ARG A 316 -20.68 12.14 -10.19
CA ARG A 316 -19.42 12.86 -10.38
C ARG A 316 -18.23 11.91 -10.22
N GLY A 317 -17.47 11.72 -11.30
CA GLY A 317 -16.25 10.91 -11.30
C GLY A 317 -14.98 11.67 -10.89
N GLU A 318 -15.00 13.01 -10.92
CA GLU A 318 -13.84 13.84 -10.67
C GLU A 318 -14.18 14.96 -9.66
N GLY A 319 -13.21 15.28 -8.79
CA GLY A 319 -13.37 16.29 -7.75
C GLY A 319 -12.52 15.98 -6.52
N SER A 320 -12.61 16.84 -5.52
CA SER A 320 -12.00 16.64 -4.20
C SER A 320 -13.06 16.51 -3.13
N PHE A 321 -12.78 15.76 -2.08
CA PHE A 321 -13.66 15.64 -0.93
C PHE A 321 -12.91 15.94 0.37
N THR A 322 -13.67 16.37 1.36
CA THR A 322 -13.27 16.54 2.75
C THR A 322 -14.37 15.99 3.64
N TYR A 323 -14.13 14.83 4.24
CA TYR A 323 -14.93 14.35 5.36
C TYR A 323 -14.56 15.14 6.62
N THR A 324 -15.51 15.41 7.49
CA THR A 324 -15.33 16.07 8.79
C THR A 324 -16.14 15.30 9.82
N SER A 325 -15.49 14.86 10.90
CA SER A 325 -16.16 14.11 11.96
C SER A 325 -17.11 14.99 12.77
N GLY A 326 -18.26 14.45 13.14
CA GLY A 326 -19.23 15.13 13.98
C GLY A 326 -20.28 15.91 13.19
N LEU A 327 -21.45 16.02 13.79
CA LEU A 327 -22.64 16.67 13.26
C LEU A 327 -23.05 17.81 14.19
N THR A 328 -23.75 18.81 13.65
CA THR A 328 -24.43 19.81 14.49
C THR A 328 -25.64 19.21 15.19
N ALA A 329 -26.14 19.88 16.24
CA ALA A 329 -27.37 19.45 16.93
C ALA A 329 -28.58 19.40 15.99
N GLU A 330 -28.62 20.28 14.99
CA GLU A 330 -29.65 20.29 13.95
C GLU A 330 -29.54 19.07 13.03
N GLU A 331 -28.33 18.70 12.63
CA GLU A 331 -28.07 17.56 11.75
C GLU A 331 -28.35 16.21 12.43
N LEU A 332 -28.10 16.11 13.74
CA LEU A 332 -28.44 14.92 14.54
C LEU A 332 -29.95 14.69 14.64
N ALA A 333 -30.75 15.75 14.54
CA ALA A 333 -32.21 15.67 14.60
C ALA A 333 -32.87 15.39 13.24
N LEU A 334 -32.09 15.36 12.14
CA LEU A 334 -32.63 15.11 10.81
C LEU A 334 -33.06 13.65 10.65
N PRO A 335 -34.19 13.38 9.98
CA PRO A 335 -34.60 12.03 9.65
C PRO A 335 -33.68 11.44 8.57
N VAL A 336 -33.51 10.11 8.60
CA VAL A 336 -32.81 9.37 7.56
C VAL A 336 -33.56 9.54 6.23
N ILE A 337 -32.84 9.91 5.17
CA ILE A 337 -33.39 10.18 3.84
C ILE A 337 -33.96 8.91 3.18
N GLY A 338 -33.41 7.74 3.53
CA GLY A 338 -33.85 6.42 3.11
C GLY A 338 -32.77 5.38 3.39
N GLY A 339 -33.11 4.09 3.21
CA GLY A 339 -32.14 3.01 3.41
C GLY A 339 -30.95 3.15 2.45
N PHE A 340 -29.75 3.27 3.02
CA PHE A 340 -28.53 3.61 2.28
C PHE A 340 -28.29 2.72 1.05
N MET A 341 -28.38 1.39 1.21
CA MET A 341 -28.19 0.45 0.10
C MET A 341 -29.23 0.62 -1.02
N GLY A 342 -30.47 0.97 -0.67
CA GLY A 342 -31.51 1.25 -1.66
C GLY A 342 -31.21 2.51 -2.47
N LEU A 343 -30.64 3.54 -1.82
CA LEU A 343 -30.20 4.77 -2.50
C LEU A 343 -29.02 4.50 -3.43
N ILE A 344 -28.04 3.69 -3.02
CA ILE A 344 -26.91 3.34 -3.89
C ILE A 344 -27.39 2.58 -5.14
N MET A 345 -28.24 1.56 -4.96
CA MET A 345 -28.75 0.78 -6.10
C MET A 345 -29.55 1.63 -7.09
N GLU A 346 -30.43 2.51 -6.59
CA GLU A 346 -31.20 3.41 -7.44
C GLU A 346 -30.31 4.44 -8.14
N GLY A 347 -29.30 4.99 -7.45
CA GLY A 347 -28.34 5.90 -8.05
C GLY A 347 -27.53 5.25 -9.18
N MET A 348 -27.02 4.03 -8.95
CA MET A 348 -26.30 3.26 -9.97
C MET A 348 -27.16 2.94 -11.18
N ARG A 349 -28.42 2.50 -10.97
CA ARG A 349 -29.36 2.21 -12.06
C ARG A 349 -29.57 3.43 -12.96
N ARG A 350 -29.74 4.62 -12.38
CA ARG A 350 -29.90 5.87 -13.13
C ARG A 350 -28.64 6.24 -13.94
N LEU A 351 -27.45 6.02 -13.36
CA LEU A 351 -26.19 6.26 -14.07
C LEU A 351 -26.02 5.35 -15.28
N ASP A 352 -26.38 4.07 -15.15
CA ASP A 352 -26.34 3.12 -16.27
C ASP A 352 -27.35 3.51 -17.36
N GLU A 353 -28.53 4.00 -16.99
CA GLU A 353 -29.58 4.47 -17.93
C GLU A 353 -29.16 5.73 -18.70
N ASP A 354 -28.56 6.71 -18.04
CA ASP A 354 -28.07 7.94 -18.68
C ASP A 354 -26.88 7.67 -19.62
N GLN A 355 -25.99 6.72 -19.27
CA GLN A 355 -24.90 6.29 -20.14
C GLN A 355 -25.40 5.50 -21.37
N ALA A 356 -26.45 4.69 -21.22
CA ALA A 356 -27.06 3.93 -22.32
C ALA A 356 -27.86 4.80 -23.30
N GLY A 357 -28.41 5.94 -22.85
CA GLY A 357 -29.15 6.90 -23.69
C GLY A 357 -28.27 7.88 -24.48
N SER A 358 -26.97 7.92 -24.20
CA SER A 358 -26.00 8.88 -24.78
C SER A 358 -25.14 8.27 -25.90
N GLY A 359 -25.41 7.02 -26.31
CA GLY A 359 -24.63 6.23 -27.27
C GLY A 359 -25.22 6.13 -28.67
#